data_AF-A0A7Y4WNY8-F1
#
_entry.id   AF-A0A7Y4WNY8-F1
#
_cell.length_a   1.000
_cell.length_b   1.000
_cell.length_c   1.000
_cell.angle_alpha   90.00
_cell.angle_beta   90.00
_cell.angle_gamma   90.00
#
_symmetry.space_group_name_H-M   'P 1'
#
loop_
_entity.id
_entity.type
_entity.pdbx_description
1 polymer ?
#
loop_
_entity_poly.entity_id
_entity_poly.type
_entity_poly.pdbx_seq_one_letter_code
_entity_poly.pdbx_strand_id
1 'polypeptide(L)'
;MSYSTSKFLFPCSIFFFIFFMNCNKHIKPELDKPVVARKLLSLNKSSCFGKCPVYKITIYSDGLSILESKLNMNKIGLFHSKLSEEQLESITRKINKVQWPESRTRFMKNIPDLPVSTISFYKQDSLFQRIESNSTLPQDLESIHTDLSDLANQSKWILAMKEKEFNSKDIIKDELQIDMDSTIQAATLEKIFQPYNFTMKSRISEYMNFYLFTYDTQKISPLEMVVFARQIKGVRFVSFNKKLQLRDE
;
A
#
# COMPACT_ATOMS: atom_id res chain seq x y z
N MET A 1 -63.41 1.88 65.73
CA MET A 1 -64.30 2.22 64.59
C MET A 1 -63.58 3.23 63.73
N SER A 2 -63.59 2.98 62.42
CA SER A 2 -63.05 3.74 61.28
C SER A 2 -63.10 5.28 61.44
N TYR A 3 -62.16 6.07 60.93
CA TYR A 3 -61.82 6.22 59.51
C TYR A 3 -60.47 6.95 59.33
N SER A 4 -59.71 6.48 58.33
CA SER A 4 -58.46 7.06 57.81
C SER A 4 -58.73 8.31 56.98
N THR A 5 -57.98 9.40 57.20
CA THR A 5 -57.81 10.48 56.22
C THR A 5 -56.36 11.02 56.23
N SER A 6 -55.66 10.73 55.12
CA SER A 6 -54.91 11.67 54.28
C SER A 6 -54.05 12.76 54.95
N LYS A 7 -52.73 12.66 54.79
CA LYS A 7 -51.89 13.58 53.99
C LYS A 7 -50.41 13.20 54.12
N PHE A 8 -49.91 12.47 53.12
CA PHE A 8 -48.48 12.27 52.89
C PHE A 8 -47.98 13.44 52.03
N LEU A 9 -47.07 14.27 52.56
CA LEU A 9 -46.43 15.35 51.81
C LEU A 9 -44.92 15.32 52.09
N PHE A 10 -44.18 14.91 51.05
CA PHE A 10 -42.77 15.18 50.73
C PHE A 10 -41.68 15.07 51.82
N PRO A 11 -40.87 13.99 51.81
CA PRO A 11 -39.48 14.07 52.23
C PRO A 11 -38.59 14.51 51.06
N CYS A 12 -37.83 15.57 51.32
CA CYS A 12 -36.82 16.16 50.45
C CYS A 12 -35.77 15.11 50.06
N SER A 13 -35.83 14.68 48.80
CA SER A 13 -34.87 13.76 48.18
C SER A 13 -33.55 14.48 47.94
N ILE A 14 -32.56 14.25 48.82
CA ILE A 14 -31.15 14.55 48.54
C ILE A 14 -30.65 13.45 47.62
N PHE A 15 -30.90 13.62 46.33
CA PHE A 15 -30.33 12.80 45.27
C PHE A 15 -28.88 13.25 45.08
N PHE A 16 -27.95 12.54 45.74
CA PHE A 16 -26.51 12.72 45.56
C PHE A 16 -26.16 12.32 44.12
N PHE A 17 -26.14 13.31 43.23
CA PHE A 17 -25.84 13.17 41.82
C PHE A 17 -24.36 12.80 41.67
N ILE A 18 -24.09 11.50 41.55
CA ILE A 18 -22.77 10.98 41.19
C ILE A 18 -22.51 11.37 39.73
N PHE A 19 -21.87 12.52 39.55
CA PHE A 19 -21.40 12.99 38.26
C PHE A 19 -20.13 12.20 37.91
N PHE A 20 -20.30 11.01 37.34
CA PHE A 20 -19.22 10.31 36.66
C PHE A 20 -18.77 11.17 35.48
N MET A 21 -17.72 11.98 35.67
CA MET A 21 -16.96 12.58 34.58
C MET A 21 -16.21 11.45 33.85
N ASN A 22 -16.92 10.79 32.96
CA ASN A 22 -16.33 9.89 31.98
C ASN A 22 -15.66 10.76 30.92
N CYS A 23 -14.38 11.08 31.15
CA CYS A 23 -13.55 11.76 30.16
C CYS A 23 -13.23 10.75 29.04
N ASN A 24 -14.14 10.62 28.08
CA ASN A 24 -13.82 10.04 26.78
C ASN A 24 -12.77 10.95 26.13
N LYS A 25 -11.48 10.66 26.37
CA LYS A 25 -10.41 11.12 25.49
C LYS A 25 -10.72 10.53 24.11
N HIS A 26 -11.40 11.32 23.29
CA HIS A 26 -11.45 11.08 21.86
C HIS A 26 -10.00 11.14 21.36
N ILE A 27 -9.39 9.98 21.20
CA ILE A 27 -8.13 9.81 20.48
C ILE A 27 -8.45 10.26 19.05
N LYS A 28 -8.06 11.50 18.69
CA LYS A 28 -8.14 11.94 17.31
C LYS A 28 -7.28 10.96 16.50
N PRO A 29 -7.82 10.29 15.47
CA PRO A 29 -7.00 9.44 14.61
C PRO A 29 -5.87 10.30 14.05
N GLU A 30 -4.66 9.77 14.10
CA GLU A 30 -3.43 10.44 13.70
C GLU A 30 -3.35 10.50 12.17
N LEU A 31 -4.25 11.27 11.57
CA LEU A 31 -4.48 11.38 10.12
C LEU A 31 -3.46 12.30 9.40
N ASP A 32 -2.44 12.75 10.14
CA ASP A 32 -1.60 13.89 9.74
C ASP A 32 -0.11 13.56 9.67
N LYS A 33 0.27 12.30 9.90
CA LYS A 33 1.67 11.87 9.84
C LYS A 33 2.10 11.66 8.39
N PRO A 34 3.30 12.14 8.00
CA PRO A 34 3.86 11.85 6.70
C PRO A 34 3.99 10.34 6.47
N VAL A 35 3.48 9.86 5.34
CA VAL A 35 3.65 8.47 4.90
C VAL A 35 5.01 8.36 4.23
N VAL A 36 5.91 7.61 4.86
CA VAL A 36 7.22 7.26 4.29
C VAL A 36 7.19 5.80 3.86
N ALA A 37 7.38 5.58 2.56
CA ALA A 37 7.26 4.30 1.88
C ALA A 37 8.54 3.50 2.09
N ARG A 38 8.60 2.78 3.21
CA ARG A 38 9.80 2.04 3.58
C ARG A 38 9.83 0.65 3.00
N LYS A 39 10.57 0.46 1.91
CA LYS A 39 10.72 -0.88 1.30
C LYS A 39 11.53 -1.77 2.23
N LEU A 40 11.08 -3.01 2.37
CA LEU A 40 11.81 -4.06 3.08
C LEU A 40 12.57 -4.93 2.08
N LEU A 41 11.83 -5.48 1.10
CA LEU A 41 12.38 -6.28 0.02
C LEU A 41 11.45 -6.33 -1.19
N SER A 42 11.98 -6.74 -2.33
CA SER A 42 11.20 -7.01 -3.53
C SER A 42 11.74 -8.20 -4.29
N LEU A 43 10.86 -8.96 -4.94
CA LEU A 43 11.20 -10.00 -5.92
C LEU A 43 10.61 -9.62 -7.28
N ASN A 44 11.45 -9.61 -8.31
CA ASN A 44 11.07 -9.43 -9.71
C ASN A 44 11.37 -10.71 -10.50
N LYS A 45 10.37 -11.23 -11.22
CA LYS A 45 10.50 -12.39 -12.13
C LYS A 45 10.43 -11.90 -13.57
N SER A 46 11.51 -12.10 -14.33
CA SER A 46 11.56 -11.73 -15.74
C SER A 46 10.74 -12.68 -16.62
N SER A 47 10.46 -12.25 -17.85
CA SER A 47 9.90 -13.13 -18.88
C SER A 47 10.86 -14.24 -19.29
N CYS A 48 10.27 -15.31 -19.81
CA CYS A 48 10.93 -16.43 -20.48
C CYS A 48 10.15 -16.72 -21.77
N PHE A 49 10.65 -17.60 -22.64
CA PHE A 49 9.94 -17.99 -23.87
C PHE A 49 8.70 -18.87 -23.62
N GLY A 50 8.64 -19.54 -22.46
CA GLY A 50 7.52 -20.37 -22.05
C GLY A 50 6.43 -19.60 -21.26
N LYS A 51 5.74 -20.33 -20.38
CA LYS A 51 4.63 -19.81 -19.56
C LYS A 51 5.07 -19.34 -18.17
N CYS A 52 6.31 -18.86 -18.02
CA CYS A 52 6.79 -18.43 -16.71
C CYS A 52 5.99 -17.20 -16.25
N PRO A 53 5.55 -17.16 -14.97
CA PRO A 53 4.87 -16.00 -14.41
C PRO A 53 5.81 -14.80 -14.36
N VAL A 54 5.34 -13.65 -14.86
CA VAL A 54 6.05 -12.38 -14.87
C VAL A 54 5.37 -11.44 -13.91
N TYR A 55 6.10 -11.02 -12.88
CA TYR A 55 5.58 -10.12 -11.87
C TYR A 55 6.70 -9.46 -11.07
N LYS A 56 6.34 -8.42 -10.33
CA LYS A 56 7.15 -7.86 -9.26
C LYS A 56 6.32 -7.74 -8.00
N ILE A 57 6.80 -8.33 -6.90
CA ILE A 57 6.23 -8.16 -5.57
C ILE A 57 7.17 -7.30 -4.73
N THR A 58 6.63 -6.30 -4.05
CA THR A 58 7.37 -5.40 -3.14
C THR A 58 6.67 -5.42 -1.79
N ILE A 59 7.43 -5.66 -0.72
CA ILE A 59 6.94 -5.65 0.66
C ILE A 59 7.56 -4.45 1.38
N TYR A 60 6.73 -3.74 2.12
CA TYR A 60 7.08 -2.57 2.92
C TYR A 60 7.21 -2.94 4.39
N SER A 61 7.96 -2.15 5.16
CA SER A 61 8.25 -2.41 6.57
C SER A 61 7.02 -2.37 7.47
N ASP A 62 5.92 -1.79 7.00
CA ASP A 62 4.64 -1.76 7.70
C ASP A 62 3.75 -2.97 7.34
N GLY A 63 4.20 -3.85 6.45
CA GLY A 63 3.46 -5.02 5.96
C GLY A 63 2.57 -4.74 4.74
N LEU A 64 2.51 -3.51 4.22
CA LEU A 64 1.92 -3.29 2.90
C LEU A 64 2.70 -4.09 1.86
N SER A 65 1.98 -4.78 0.99
CA SER A 65 2.58 -5.52 -0.12
C SER A 65 1.93 -5.07 -1.43
N ILE A 66 2.74 -4.86 -2.46
CA ILE A 66 2.33 -4.44 -3.79
C ILE A 66 2.76 -5.51 -4.79
N LEU A 67 1.82 -5.98 -5.61
CA LEU A 67 2.06 -6.95 -6.66
C LEU A 67 1.74 -6.33 -8.02
N GLU A 68 2.77 -6.12 -8.82
CA GLU A 68 2.70 -5.78 -10.24
C GLU A 68 2.66 -7.09 -11.04
N SER A 69 1.47 -7.61 -11.31
CA SER A 69 1.28 -8.85 -12.08
C SER A 69 1.14 -8.57 -13.57
N LYS A 70 1.89 -9.33 -14.39
CA LYS A 70 1.95 -9.17 -15.85
C LYS A 70 1.55 -10.50 -16.52
N LEU A 71 2.45 -11.10 -17.30
CA LEU A 71 2.18 -12.29 -18.10
C LEU A 71 2.13 -13.57 -17.25
N ASN A 72 1.32 -14.54 -17.70
CA ASN A 72 1.20 -15.90 -17.12
C ASN A 72 0.86 -15.95 -15.62
N MET A 73 0.31 -14.85 -15.07
CA MET A 73 -0.29 -14.80 -13.74
C MET A 73 -1.80 -15.02 -13.85
N ASN A 74 -2.41 -15.62 -12.82
CA ASN A 74 -3.87 -15.84 -12.80
C ASN A 74 -4.68 -14.54 -12.88
N LYS A 75 -4.10 -13.44 -12.40
CA LYS A 75 -4.68 -12.10 -12.46
C LYS A 75 -3.59 -11.16 -12.98
N ILE A 76 -3.98 -10.19 -13.81
CA ILE A 76 -3.08 -9.21 -14.43
C ILE A 76 -3.49 -7.80 -14.01
N GLY A 77 -2.52 -6.98 -13.62
CA GLY A 77 -2.74 -5.64 -13.10
C GLY A 77 -1.92 -5.35 -11.84
N LEU A 78 -2.26 -4.23 -11.20
CA LEU A 78 -1.65 -3.77 -9.97
C LEU A 78 -2.53 -4.15 -8.79
N PHE A 79 -1.96 -4.86 -7.84
CA PHE A 79 -2.65 -5.35 -6.66
C PHE A 79 -1.92 -4.94 -5.39
N HIS A 80 -2.66 -4.92 -4.28
CA HIS A 80 -2.08 -4.74 -2.96
C HIS A 80 -2.72 -5.69 -1.94
N SER A 81 -1.99 -5.92 -0.85
CA SER A 81 -2.47 -6.67 0.31
C SER A 81 -1.73 -6.17 1.56
N LYS A 82 -2.20 -6.59 2.74
CA LYS A 82 -1.54 -6.34 4.01
C LYS A 82 -1.14 -7.69 4.59
N LEU A 83 0.15 -7.86 4.88
CA LEU A 83 0.63 -9.04 5.59
C LEU A 83 0.15 -9.01 7.03
N SER A 84 -0.13 -10.19 7.60
CA SER A 84 -0.26 -10.30 9.04
C SER A 84 1.07 -9.97 9.72
N GLU A 85 1.01 -9.60 10.99
CA GLU A 85 2.19 -9.37 11.81
C GLU A 85 3.11 -10.60 11.81
N GLU A 86 2.55 -11.80 11.98
CA GLU A 86 3.29 -13.07 11.92
C GLU A 86 4.02 -13.29 10.59
N GLN A 87 3.37 -12.97 9.46
CA GLN A 87 3.98 -13.09 8.12
C GLN A 87 5.15 -12.12 7.96
N LEU A 88 4.95 -10.86 8.35
CA LEU A 88 5.96 -9.81 8.27
C LEU A 88 7.17 -10.13 9.17
N GLU A 89 6.92 -10.57 10.40
CA GLU A 89 7.96 -10.99 11.34
C GLU A 89 8.72 -12.22 10.85
N SER A 90 8.03 -13.20 10.25
CA SER A 90 8.67 -14.37 9.65
C SER A 90 9.66 -13.96 8.55
N ILE A 91 9.23 -13.12 7.61
CA ILE A 91 10.07 -12.61 6.53
C ILE A 91 11.25 -11.81 7.09
N THR A 92 10.99 -10.89 8.04
CA THR A 92 12.03 -10.05 8.66
C THR A 92 13.08 -10.90 9.39
N ARG A 93 12.67 -11.93 10.12
CA ARG A 93 13.59 -12.87 10.78
C ARG A 93 14.44 -13.64 9.78
N LYS A 94 13.88 -14.05 8.63
CA LYS A 94 14.67 -14.72 7.57
C LYS A 94 15.72 -13.77 7.01
N ILE A 95 15.35 -12.52 6.69
CA ILE A 95 16.28 -11.49 6.20
C ILE A 95 17.43 -11.26 7.19
N ASN A 96 17.13 -11.15 8.48
CA ASN A 96 18.14 -10.91 9.51
C ASN A 96 19.10 -12.09 9.72
N LYS A 97 18.71 -13.30 9.30
CA LYS A 97 19.54 -14.51 9.36
C LYS A 97 20.34 -14.75 8.08
N VAL A 98 20.09 -13.98 7.01
CA VAL A 98 20.82 -14.14 5.74
C VAL A 98 22.29 -13.87 5.97
N GLN A 99 23.14 -14.79 5.51
CA GLN A 99 24.57 -14.58 5.45
C GLN A 99 24.90 -13.90 4.12
N TRP A 100 25.09 -12.59 4.16
CA TRP A 100 25.28 -11.78 2.96
C TRP A 100 26.56 -12.18 2.22
N PRO A 101 26.49 -12.61 0.95
CA PRO A 101 27.68 -12.96 0.19
C PRO A 101 28.49 -11.70 -0.08
N GLU A 102 29.76 -11.69 0.34
CA GLU A 102 30.64 -10.52 0.22
C GLU A 102 30.88 -10.09 -1.24
N SER A 103 30.91 -11.05 -2.18
CA SER A 103 31.24 -10.80 -3.59
C SER A 103 30.26 -11.40 -4.60
N ARG A 104 29.52 -12.45 -4.22
CA ARG A 104 28.67 -13.20 -5.15
C ARG A 104 27.21 -12.76 -5.08
N THR A 105 26.84 -11.85 -5.98
CA THR A 105 25.47 -11.32 -6.11
C THR A 105 24.69 -11.90 -7.29
N ARG A 106 25.36 -12.71 -8.13
CA ARG A 106 24.78 -13.33 -9.31
C ARG A 106 24.95 -14.85 -9.28
N PHE A 107 23.83 -15.55 -9.41
CA PHE A 107 23.71 -17.02 -9.43
C PHE A 107 23.12 -17.45 -10.76
N MET A 108 23.97 -17.44 -11.79
CA MET A 108 23.56 -17.70 -13.17
C MET A 108 24.09 -19.03 -13.69
N LYS A 109 23.25 -19.74 -14.43
CA LYS A 109 23.60 -20.85 -15.33
C LYS A 109 23.41 -20.38 -16.77
N ASN A 110 24.30 -20.83 -17.65
CA ASN A 110 24.23 -20.53 -19.08
C ASN A 110 23.22 -21.48 -19.78
N ILE A 111 21.95 -21.33 -19.42
CA ILE A 111 20.84 -22.08 -20.00
C ILE A 111 19.95 -21.06 -20.72
N PRO A 112 19.80 -21.15 -22.05
CA PRO A 112 18.90 -20.29 -22.80
C PRO A 112 17.48 -20.31 -22.21
N ASP A 113 16.80 -19.17 -22.30
CA ASP A 113 15.37 -19.02 -21.99
C ASP A 113 14.96 -19.25 -20.53
N LEU A 114 15.91 -19.37 -19.61
CA LEU A 114 15.62 -19.50 -18.18
C LEU A 114 15.33 -18.12 -17.57
N PRO A 115 14.18 -17.92 -16.88
CA PRO A 115 13.84 -16.61 -16.33
C PRO A 115 14.80 -16.21 -15.21
N VAL A 116 15.14 -14.93 -15.20
CA VAL A 116 15.92 -14.33 -14.12
C VAL A 116 14.96 -13.84 -13.03
N SER A 117 15.24 -14.28 -11.81
CA SER A 117 14.67 -13.72 -10.59
C SER A 117 15.64 -12.68 -10.04
N THR A 118 15.13 -11.53 -9.61
CA THR A 118 15.92 -10.51 -8.92
C THR A 118 15.30 -10.20 -7.57
N ILE A 119 16.04 -10.46 -6.50
CA ILE A 119 15.67 -10.10 -5.14
C ILE A 119 16.45 -8.84 -4.76
N SER A 120 15.75 -7.82 -4.28
CA SER A 120 16.36 -6.59 -3.76
C SER A 120 15.97 -6.41 -2.30
N PHE A 121 16.95 -6.13 -1.45
CA PHE A 121 16.79 -5.88 -0.03
C PHE A 121 17.12 -4.42 0.26
N TYR A 122 16.40 -3.81 1.19
CA TYR A 122 16.51 -2.39 1.47
C TYR A 122 16.81 -2.14 2.95
N LYS A 123 17.59 -1.09 3.23
CA LYS A 123 17.85 -0.56 4.58
C LYS A 123 17.67 0.95 4.52
N GLN A 124 16.84 1.50 5.42
CA GLN A 124 16.55 2.94 5.48
C GLN A 124 16.25 3.51 4.08
N ASP A 125 15.38 2.82 3.34
CA ASP A 125 14.87 3.22 2.01
C ASP A 125 15.92 3.23 0.88
N SER A 126 17.14 2.79 1.18
CA SER A 126 18.22 2.61 0.22
C SER A 126 18.39 1.13 -0.14
N LEU A 127 18.72 0.86 -1.40
CA LEU A 127 19.07 -0.50 -1.85
C LEU A 127 20.31 -0.96 -1.07
N PHE A 128 20.15 -2.02 -0.27
CA PHE A 128 21.23 -2.61 0.52
C PHE A 128 21.92 -3.72 -0.27
N GLN A 129 21.15 -4.66 -0.82
CA GLN A 129 21.68 -5.79 -1.56
C GLN A 129 20.75 -6.16 -2.71
N ARG A 130 21.34 -6.51 -3.85
CA ARG A 130 20.63 -7.05 -5.01
C ARG A 130 21.20 -8.40 -5.38
N ILE A 131 20.35 -9.42 -5.46
CA ILE A 131 20.71 -10.79 -5.85
C ILE A 131 19.95 -11.15 -7.12
N GLU A 132 20.66 -11.60 -8.15
CA GLU A 132 20.07 -12.06 -9.40
C GLU A 132 20.34 -13.54 -9.59
N SER A 133 19.32 -14.31 -9.93
CA SER A 133 19.44 -15.75 -10.13
C SER A 133 18.53 -16.28 -11.22
N ASN A 134 19.07 -17.17 -12.05
CA ASN A 134 18.27 -18.11 -12.84
C ASN A 134 18.57 -19.55 -12.38
N SER A 135 19.25 -19.72 -11.25
CA SER A 135 19.67 -21.01 -10.72
C SER A 135 19.48 -21.07 -9.21
N THR A 136 19.84 -22.21 -8.61
CA THR A 136 19.71 -22.46 -7.16
C THR A 136 20.44 -21.41 -6.34
N LEU A 137 19.76 -20.84 -5.35
CA LEU A 137 20.33 -19.94 -4.37
C LEU A 137 20.84 -20.70 -3.13
N PRO A 138 21.69 -20.07 -2.30
CA PRO A 138 21.91 -20.49 -0.92
C PRO A 138 20.59 -20.66 -0.16
N GLN A 139 20.54 -21.59 0.79
CA GLN A 139 19.28 -22.04 1.42
C GLN A 139 18.48 -20.90 2.07
N ASP A 140 19.16 -19.94 2.69
CA ASP A 140 18.55 -18.76 3.31
C ASP A 140 17.86 -17.85 2.28
N LEU A 141 18.54 -17.57 1.17
CA LEU A 141 18.01 -16.78 0.05
C LEU A 141 16.91 -17.52 -0.73
N GLU A 142 17.07 -18.83 -0.94
CA GLU A 142 16.07 -19.67 -1.61
C GLU A 142 14.77 -19.73 -0.81
N SER A 143 14.85 -19.80 0.53
CA SER A 143 13.67 -19.78 1.39
C SER A 143 12.89 -18.46 1.28
N ILE A 144 13.57 -17.32 1.26
CA ILE A 144 12.93 -16.01 1.07
C ILE A 144 12.31 -15.92 -0.33
N HIS A 145 13.02 -16.37 -1.36
CA HIS A 145 12.52 -16.38 -2.73
C HIS A 145 11.24 -17.22 -2.86
N THR A 146 11.21 -18.39 -2.24
CA THR A 146 10.04 -19.27 -2.22
C THR A 146 8.87 -18.59 -1.51
N ASP A 147 9.07 -18.03 -0.32
CA ASP A 147 8.01 -17.31 0.42
C ASP A 147 7.38 -16.19 -0.43
N LEU A 148 8.21 -15.37 -1.11
CA LEU A 148 7.74 -14.29 -1.95
C LEU A 148 7.00 -14.79 -3.19
N SER A 149 7.49 -15.89 -3.78
CA SER A 149 6.86 -16.52 -4.94
C SER A 149 5.49 -17.12 -4.57
N ASP A 150 5.40 -17.77 -3.42
CA ASP A 150 4.15 -18.32 -2.89
C ASP A 150 3.17 -17.20 -2.57
N LEU A 151 3.63 -16.14 -1.90
CA LEU A 151 2.82 -14.96 -1.59
C LEU A 151 2.25 -14.30 -2.86
N ALA A 152 3.06 -14.16 -3.91
CA ALA A 152 2.61 -13.63 -5.19
C ALA A 152 1.49 -14.47 -5.85
N ASN A 153 1.48 -15.79 -5.60
CA ASN A 153 0.50 -16.74 -6.14
C ASN A 153 -0.76 -16.91 -5.27
N GLN A 154 -0.82 -16.32 -4.08
CA GLN A 154 -2.01 -16.38 -3.21
C GLN A 154 -3.22 -15.65 -3.82
N SER A 155 -4.41 -15.95 -3.32
CA SER A 155 -5.66 -15.35 -3.82
C SER A 155 -6.06 -14.02 -3.14
N LYS A 156 -5.44 -13.69 -1.99
CA LYS A 156 -5.80 -12.57 -1.10
C LYS A 156 -5.26 -11.20 -1.55
N TRP A 157 -5.39 -10.90 -2.84
CA TRP A 157 -4.94 -9.64 -3.44
C TRP A 157 -6.13 -8.74 -3.83
N ILE A 158 -6.04 -7.47 -3.45
CA ILE A 158 -7.04 -6.43 -3.78
C ILE A 158 -6.56 -5.67 -5.01
N LEU A 159 -7.41 -5.55 -6.03
CA LEU A 159 -7.09 -4.81 -7.26
C LEU A 159 -6.98 -3.30 -6.96
N ALA A 160 -5.81 -2.72 -7.22
CA ALA A 160 -5.60 -1.28 -7.17
C ALA A 160 -5.90 -0.61 -8.51
N MET A 161 -5.43 -1.22 -9.61
CA MET A 161 -5.54 -0.66 -10.96
C MET A 161 -5.40 -1.76 -12.02
N LYS A 162 -6.17 -1.69 -13.12
CA LYS A 162 -6.08 -2.66 -14.22
C LYS A 162 -4.87 -2.36 -15.10
N GLU A 163 -4.28 -3.39 -15.69
CA GLU A 163 -3.10 -3.26 -16.58
C GLU A 163 -3.30 -2.25 -17.70
N LYS A 164 -4.45 -2.32 -18.38
CA LYS A 164 -4.80 -1.41 -19.48
C LYS A 164 -4.83 0.07 -19.06
N GLU A 165 -5.04 0.36 -17.78
CA GLU A 165 -5.16 1.74 -17.30
C GLU A 165 -3.77 2.37 -17.14
N PHE A 166 -2.80 1.64 -16.56
CA PHE A 166 -1.44 2.16 -16.36
C PHE A 166 -0.46 1.90 -17.51
N ASN A 167 -0.82 1.04 -18.48
CA ASN A 167 -0.05 0.87 -19.71
C ASN A 167 -0.53 1.79 -20.85
N SER A 168 -1.57 2.61 -20.61
CA SER A 168 -2.11 3.49 -21.64
C SER A 168 -1.13 4.61 -22.00
N LYS A 169 -1.00 4.91 -23.30
CA LYS A 169 0.00 5.87 -23.81
C LYS A 169 -0.32 7.33 -23.48
N ASP A 170 -1.56 7.60 -23.14
CA ASP A 170 -2.11 8.93 -22.84
C ASP A 170 -1.98 9.31 -21.36
N ILE A 171 -1.52 8.42 -20.47
CA ILE A 171 -1.40 8.75 -19.05
C ILE A 171 -0.32 9.82 -18.80
N ILE A 172 -0.59 10.68 -17.83
CA ILE A 172 0.36 11.63 -17.28
C ILE A 172 0.82 11.05 -15.93
N LYS A 173 2.05 10.52 -15.92
CA LYS A 173 2.52 9.62 -14.84
C LYS A 173 2.68 10.34 -13.50
N ASP A 174 2.95 11.63 -13.50
CA ASP A 174 3.12 12.49 -12.33
C ASP A 174 1.82 13.15 -11.87
N GLU A 175 0.68 12.85 -12.50
CA GLU A 175 -0.62 13.43 -12.19
C GLU A 175 -1.66 12.36 -11.80
N LEU A 176 -2.31 12.57 -10.65
CA LEU A 176 -3.38 11.70 -10.15
C LEU A 176 -4.69 12.48 -10.01
N GLN A 177 -5.77 11.90 -10.53
CA GLN A 177 -7.12 12.29 -10.20
C GLN A 177 -7.60 11.47 -9.01
N ILE A 178 -8.06 12.14 -7.94
CA ILE A 178 -8.44 11.51 -6.68
C ILE A 178 -9.83 11.98 -6.25
N ASP A 179 -10.73 11.01 -6.04
CA ASP A 179 -12.04 11.24 -5.43
C ASP A 179 -11.96 10.93 -3.95
N MET A 180 -12.36 11.90 -3.13
CA MET A 180 -12.38 11.81 -1.68
C MET A 180 -13.81 11.88 -1.17
N ASP A 181 -14.07 11.35 0.01
CA ASP A 181 -15.31 11.64 0.73
C ASP A 181 -15.21 12.96 1.52
N SER A 182 -16.18 13.26 2.37
CA SER A 182 -16.19 14.49 3.18
C SER A 182 -15.31 14.41 4.44
N THR A 183 -14.71 13.25 4.73
CA THR A 183 -13.93 13.03 5.95
C THR A 183 -12.47 13.47 5.83
N ILE A 184 -11.99 13.70 4.60
CA ILE A 184 -10.61 14.11 4.33
C ILE A 184 -10.56 15.33 3.40
N GLN A 185 -9.61 16.23 3.66
CA GLN A 185 -9.38 17.42 2.85
C GLN A 185 -8.14 17.24 1.98
N ALA A 186 -8.08 17.97 0.86
CA ALA A 186 -6.91 17.95 -0.03
C ALA A 186 -5.61 18.31 0.71
N ALA A 187 -5.65 19.32 1.57
CA ALA A 187 -4.51 19.75 2.39
C ALA A 187 -3.99 18.63 3.32
N THR A 188 -4.87 17.75 3.81
CA THR A 188 -4.47 16.57 4.60
C THR A 188 -3.67 15.60 3.76
N LEU A 189 -4.09 15.32 2.52
CA LEU A 189 -3.33 14.47 1.60
C LEU A 189 -1.97 15.07 1.23
N GLU A 190 -1.90 16.37 0.98
CA GLU A 190 -0.64 17.08 0.74
C GLU A 190 0.31 16.91 1.92
N LYS A 191 -0.19 17.04 3.15
CA LYS A 191 0.60 16.82 4.37
C LYS A 191 1.07 15.38 4.53
N ILE A 192 0.18 14.41 4.28
CA ILE A 192 0.50 12.97 4.35
C ILE A 192 1.60 12.62 3.34
N PHE A 193 1.50 13.12 2.11
CA PHE A 193 2.42 12.77 1.01
C PHE A 193 3.47 13.85 0.73
N GLN A 194 3.66 14.80 1.65
CA GLN A 194 4.65 15.87 1.56
C GLN A 194 6.05 15.39 1.17
N PRO A 195 6.58 14.25 1.70
CA PRO A 195 7.89 13.75 1.30
C PRO A 195 8.07 13.57 -0.22
N TYR A 196 6.98 13.29 -0.94
CA TYR A 196 6.95 13.07 -2.40
C TYR A 196 6.56 14.31 -3.20
N ASN A 197 6.60 15.50 -2.61
CA ASN A 197 6.14 16.76 -3.22
C ASN A 197 4.70 16.65 -3.75
N PHE A 198 3.83 16.00 -2.99
CA PHE A 198 2.44 15.78 -3.37
C PHE A 198 1.62 17.06 -3.18
N THR A 199 1.13 17.65 -4.28
CA THR A 199 0.46 18.96 -4.26
C THR A 199 -0.82 18.94 -5.08
N MET A 200 -1.86 19.58 -4.58
CA MET A 200 -3.12 19.79 -5.28
C MET A 200 -2.93 20.86 -6.35
N LYS A 201 -3.20 20.48 -7.61
CA LYS A 201 -3.10 21.36 -8.76
C LYS A 201 -4.43 22.07 -9.05
N SER A 202 -5.53 21.33 -9.02
CA SER A 202 -6.86 21.90 -9.22
C SER A 202 -7.97 20.99 -8.70
N ARG A 203 -9.16 21.56 -8.53
CA ARG A 203 -10.40 20.79 -8.34
C ARG A 203 -11.01 20.49 -9.72
N ILE A 204 -11.35 19.24 -9.98
CA ILE A 204 -11.84 18.76 -11.28
C ILE A 204 -13.37 18.91 -11.37
N SER A 205 -14.09 18.82 -10.25
CA SER A 205 -15.55 18.89 -10.19
C SER A 205 -16.03 19.91 -9.17
N GLU A 206 -17.04 20.70 -9.51
CA GLU A 206 -17.67 21.65 -8.58
C GLU A 206 -18.54 20.95 -7.53
N TYR A 207 -19.13 19.81 -7.88
CA TYR A 207 -20.09 19.08 -7.07
C TYR A 207 -19.48 17.88 -6.34
N MET A 208 -18.43 17.29 -6.90
CA MET A 208 -17.73 16.15 -6.30
C MET A 208 -16.44 16.60 -5.62
N ASN A 209 -15.99 15.82 -4.63
CA ASN A 209 -14.68 16.01 -4.00
C ASN A 209 -13.59 15.36 -4.87
N PHE A 210 -13.51 15.81 -6.11
CA PHE A 210 -12.62 15.26 -7.13
C PHE A 210 -11.52 16.27 -7.49
N TYR A 211 -10.26 15.87 -7.33
CA TYR A 211 -9.12 16.77 -7.39
C TYR A 211 -8.00 16.17 -8.24
N LEU A 212 -7.21 17.05 -8.83
CA LEU A 212 -5.99 16.73 -9.54
C LEU A 212 -4.80 17.04 -8.62
N PHE A 213 -3.93 16.05 -8.44
CA PHE A 213 -2.69 16.16 -7.67
C PHE A 213 -1.48 15.88 -8.56
N THR A 214 -0.36 16.51 -8.26
CA THR A 214 0.95 16.25 -8.84
C THR A 214 1.92 15.73 -7.78
N TYR A 215 2.95 14.99 -8.19
CA TYR A 215 4.00 14.48 -7.28
C TYR A 215 5.31 14.18 -8.01
N ASP A 216 6.38 13.99 -7.24
CA ASP A 216 7.71 13.72 -7.77
C ASP A 216 7.95 12.24 -8.03
N THR A 217 7.93 11.86 -9.31
CA THR A 217 8.15 10.48 -9.77
C THR A 217 9.56 9.95 -9.55
N GLN A 218 10.54 10.82 -9.22
CA GLN A 218 11.89 10.39 -8.85
C GLN A 218 11.95 9.88 -7.40
N LYS A 219 11.03 10.34 -6.55
CA LYS A 219 10.97 9.95 -5.13
C LYS A 219 10.11 8.71 -4.88
N ILE A 220 9.12 8.48 -5.72
CA ILE A 220 8.21 7.34 -5.62
C ILE A 220 7.71 6.95 -7.01
N SER A 221 7.63 5.64 -7.26
CA SER A 221 7.14 5.20 -8.57
C SER A 221 5.65 5.47 -8.73
N PRO A 222 5.17 5.71 -9.97
CA PRO A 222 3.78 6.05 -10.18
C PRO A 222 2.77 5.02 -9.65
N LEU A 223 3.05 3.73 -9.85
CA LEU A 223 2.18 2.66 -9.39
C LEU A 223 2.15 2.56 -7.86
N GLU A 224 3.28 2.80 -7.20
CA GLU A 224 3.34 2.83 -5.74
C GLU A 224 2.48 3.96 -5.19
N MET A 225 2.60 5.18 -5.75
CA MET A 225 1.78 6.32 -5.32
C MET A 225 0.28 6.04 -5.45
N VAL A 226 -0.17 5.39 -6.53
CA VAL A 226 -1.57 4.95 -6.67
C VAL A 226 -1.99 4.06 -5.50
N VAL A 227 -1.19 3.05 -5.13
CA VAL A 227 -1.53 2.15 -4.03
C VAL A 227 -1.54 2.88 -2.70
N PHE A 228 -0.52 3.70 -2.43
CA PHE A 228 -0.41 4.45 -1.18
C PHE A 228 -1.58 5.42 -1.00
N ALA A 229 -1.93 6.19 -2.02
CA ALA A 229 -3.07 7.10 -1.97
C ALA A 229 -4.39 6.35 -1.70
N ARG A 230 -4.58 5.16 -2.30
CA ARG A 230 -5.75 4.31 -2.05
C ARG A 230 -5.83 3.73 -0.63
N GLN A 231 -4.73 3.68 0.12
CA GLN A 231 -4.75 3.21 1.51
C GLN A 231 -5.27 4.28 2.48
N ILE A 232 -5.34 5.54 2.05
CA ILE A 232 -5.77 6.62 2.94
C ILE A 232 -7.28 6.56 3.14
N LYS A 233 -7.69 6.48 4.41
CA LYS A 233 -9.11 6.51 4.78
C LYS A 233 -9.74 7.81 4.25
N GLY A 234 -10.85 7.67 3.55
CA GLY A 234 -11.55 8.79 2.90
C GLY A 234 -11.24 8.93 1.41
N VAL A 235 -10.19 8.29 0.90
CA VAL A 235 -9.95 8.19 -0.55
C VAL A 235 -10.81 7.07 -1.14
N ARG A 236 -11.68 7.42 -2.09
CA ARG A 236 -12.63 6.50 -2.75
C ARG A 236 -12.11 6.00 -4.09
N PHE A 237 -11.40 6.84 -4.82
CA PHE A 237 -10.88 6.52 -6.15
C PHE A 237 -9.56 7.24 -6.43
N VAL A 238 -8.67 6.58 -7.15
CA VAL A 238 -7.39 7.11 -7.62
C VAL A 238 -7.14 6.57 -9.03
N SER A 239 -6.83 7.46 -9.98
CA SER A 239 -6.40 7.12 -11.33
C SER A 239 -5.38 8.12 -11.83
N PHE A 240 -4.54 7.72 -12.79
CA PHE A 240 -3.73 8.67 -13.54
C PHE A 240 -4.61 9.64 -14.31
N ASN A 241 -4.15 10.89 -14.40
CA ASN A 241 -4.68 11.83 -15.37
C ASN A 241 -4.31 11.37 -16.80
N LYS A 242 -5.10 11.77 -17.78
CA LYS A 242 -4.91 11.41 -19.19
C LYS A 242 -4.89 12.65 -20.05
N LYS A 243 -4.04 12.63 -21.08
CA LYS A 243 -4.06 13.62 -22.14
C LYS A 243 -5.41 13.55 -22.86
N LEU A 244 -5.99 14.71 -23.12
CA LEU A 244 -7.18 14.80 -23.95
C LEU A 244 -6.80 14.34 -25.36
N GLN A 245 -7.40 13.26 -25.83
CA GLN A 245 -7.38 12.90 -27.23
C GLN A 245 -8.58 13.57 -27.88
N LEU A 246 -8.34 14.40 -28.91
CA LEU A 246 -9.41 14.80 -29.80
C LEU A 246 -9.92 13.52 -30.45
N ARG A 247 -11.23 13.28 -30.35
CA ARG A 247 -11.84 12.15 -31.03
C ARG A 247 -11.78 12.46 -32.51
N ASP A 248 -11.04 11.67 -33.28
CA ASP A 248 -11.10 11.74 -34.74
C ASP A 248 -12.56 11.47 -35.16
N GLU A 249 -13.17 12.45 -35.85
CA GLU A 249 -14.55 12.41 -36.35
C GLU A 249 -14.74 11.35 -37.45
#